data_AF-A0A534SXM0-F1
#
_entry.id   AF-A0A534SXM0-F1
#
_cell.length_a   1.000
_cell.length_b   1.000
_cell.length_c   1.000
_cell.angle_alpha   90.00
_cell.angle_beta   90.00
_cell.angle_gamma   90.00
#
_symmetry.space_group_name_H-M   'P 1'
#
loop_
_entity.id
_entity.type
_entity.pdbx_description
1 polymer ?
#
loop_
_entity_poly.entity_id
_entity_poly.type
_entity_poly.pdbx_seq_one_letter_code
_entity_poly.pdbx_strand_id
1 'polypeptide(L)'
;MNSGTAEPAAAGRATSAAGVTWDLATLYAGPDDARLEADLAEARRAADDFAGRYRGRAASLTPAELAVAIAEYEAIEDRGRRPSFYASLLFAADTQDEAAKQLSERTREVWVEVVNALTFFELEVKDLPDERYAALVASRALADCRHWMDGLRKLRPHTLSEPEERVINQKNLTGRDAFARLFDELSASLRFRLTVDGAECELPAAEVLALLYRPERELRERAFSALLEGFAAEGVVLTGIFNALLQDHRLECDVRRFPDPVTPTHLDNEVRTETVEAMMAATERHYGLAQEYFRLKARLLGLPRLKNTDVYAPLGAARVTVAFEEARRQVLEAFDAFDPGFGALARTFFAERRIDAEPRPGKRLGAFCASLGPSANPFVLLGYTDTTRDVSTLAHELGHAIHDRLAARQRPINYQPPLPLAETASTFAELVLTRALLAHESDPAIRRDLICTRLEDTIATVFRQNALTRFEMAAHARRRTARLSAQELGDLWWEENARLYGDAVEMIPAYRWGWSYIPHFIHSRFYCYAYVFGELLVLALYQRYQDEGR
;
A
#
# COMPACT_ATOMS: atom_id res chain seq x y z
N MET A 1 50.35 1.35 -14.56
CA MET A 1 50.03 1.71 -13.17
C MET A 1 49.33 3.06 -13.16
N ASN A 2 48.01 3.07 -13.34
CA ASN A 2 47.12 4.00 -12.68
C ASN A 2 45.74 3.35 -12.71
N SER A 3 45.47 2.58 -11.65
CA SER A 3 44.25 1.83 -11.41
C SER A 3 43.17 2.80 -10.93
N GLY A 4 42.29 3.21 -11.84
CA GLY A 4 40.99 3.77 -11.49
C GLY A 4 39.97 2.64 -11.52
N THR A 5 39.81 1.96 -10.39
CA THR A 5 38.80 0.93 -10.17
C THR A 5 37.41 1.57 -10.20
N ALA A 6 36.56 1.14 -11.13
CA ALA A 6 35.12 1.32 -11.01
C ALA A 6 34.63 0.40 -9.89
N GLU A 7 34.05 0.98 -8.84
CA GLU A 7 33.49 0.25 -7.71
C GLU A 7 32.13 -0.40 -8.07
N PRO A 8 31.82 -1.57 -7.48
CA PRO A 8 30.59 -2.31 -7.72
C PRO A 8 29.40 -1.65 -6.99
N ALA A 9 28.18 -2.14 -7.28
CA ALA A 9 26.89 -1.68 -6.74
C ALA A 9 26.98 -1.14 -5.29
N ALA A 10 26.38 0.04 -5.06
CA ALA A 10 26.49 0.81 -3.83
C ALA A 10 25.82 0.13 -2.62
N ALA A 11 26.45 -0.92 -2.10
CA ALA A 11 26.50 -1.19 -0.68
C ALA A 11 27.59 -0.27 -0.10
N GLY A 12 27.21 0.72 0.73
CA GLY A 12 28.17 1.47 1.55
C GLY A 12 28.42 2.95 1.20
N ARG A 13 27.61 3.61 0.39
CA ARG A 13 27.58 5.09 0.45
C ARG A 13 26.75 5.52 1.65
N ALA A 14 27.41 6.11 2.65
CA ALA A 14 26.72 6.82 3.71
C ALA A 14 25.81 7.88 3.07
N THR A 15 24.49 7.71 3.20
CA THR A 15 23.53 8.72 2.80
C THR A 15 23.44 9.77 3.90
N SER A 16 22.87 10.92 3.59
CA SER A 16 22.71 11.96 4.61
C SER A 16 21.74 11.58 5.75
N ALA A 17 21.02 10.46 5.62
CA ALA A 17 20.16 9.88 6.66
C ALA A 17 20.90 8.89 7.58
N ALA A 18 22.22 8.75 7.49
CA ALA A 18 23.01 7.87 8.35
C ALA A 18 22.75 8.18 9.85
N GLY A 19 22.44 7.16 10.64
CA GLY A 19 22.09 7.28 12.06
C GLY A 19 20.64 7.65 12.35
N VAL A 20 19.83 7.99 11.33
CA VAL A 20 18.39 8.25 11.49
C VAL A 20 17.65 6.92 11.60
N THR A 21 17.51 6.47 12.84
CA THR A 21 16.84 5.22 13.23
C THR A 21 15.76 5.52 14.27
N TRP A 22 14.67 4.76 14.19
CA TRP A 22 13.59 4.90 15.16
C TRP A 22 13.99 4.43 16.55
N ASP A 23 13.28 4.90 17.57
CA ASP A 23 13.33 4.42 18.94
C ASP A 23 12.02 3.71 19.27
N LEU A 24 12.09 2.39 19.44
CA LEU A 24 10.92 1.55 19.74
C LEU A 24 10.68 1.37 21.25
N ALA A 25 11.45 2.04 22.12
CA ALA A 25 11.37 1.89 23.57
C ALA A 25 10.00 2.24 24.16
N THR A 26 9.21 3.07 23.46
CA THR A 26 7.83 3.37 23.84
C THR A 26 6.89 2.17 23.73
N LEU A 27 7.26 1.15 22.95
CA LEU A 27 6.58 -0.14 22.90
C LEU A 27 7.18 -1.09 23.93
N TYR A 28 8.45 -1.48 23.72
CA TYR A 28 9.21 -2.38 24.59
C TYR A 28 10.68 -1.95 24.64
N ALA A 29 11.32 -2.14 25.79
CA ALA A 29 12.71 -1.72 26.02
C ALA A 29 13.73 -2.49 25.14
N GLY A 30 13.34 -3.66 24.64
CA GLY A 30 14.15 -4.54 23.80
C GLY A 30 13.43 -5.85 23.50
N PRO A 31 14.02 -6.72 22.66
CA PRO A 31 13.46 -8.05 22.34
C PRO A 31 13.36 -8.98 23.55
N ASP A 32 14.11 -8.71 24.61
CA ASP A 32 14.11 -9.46 25.88
C ASP A 32 13.26 -8.79 26.99
N ASP A 33 12.48 -7.75 26.66
CA ASP A 33 11.62 -7.07 27.65
C ASP A 33 10.59 -8.06 28.22
N ALA A 34 10.61 -8.27 29.53
CA ALA A 34 9.70 -9.19 30.23
C ALA A 34 8.21 -8.85 30.03
N ARG A 35 7.88 -7.60 29.63
CA ARG A 35 6.53 -7.20 29.27
C ARG A 35 6.00 -7.91 28.03
N LEU A 36 6.86 -8.30 27.08
CA LEU A 36 6.42 -9.03 25.87
C LEU A 36 5.70 -10.33 26.25
N GLU A 37 6.35 -11.17 27.06
CA GLU A 37 5.79 -12.44 27.51
C GLU A 37 4.59 -12.24 28.44
N ALA A 38 4.62 -11.21 29.29
CA ALA A 38 3.50 -10.88 30.16
C ALA A 38 2.25 -10.47 29.35
N ASP A 39 2.40 -9.59 28.35
CA ASP A 39 1.29 -9.13 27.51
C ASP A 39 0.72 -10.26 26.66
N LEU A 40 1.58 -11.13 26.11
CA LEU A 40 1.16 -12.32 25.36
C LEU A 40 0.34 -13.30 26.23
N ALA A 41 0.86 -13.65 27.41
CA ALA A 41 0.20 -14.58 28.33
C ALA A 41 -1.13 -14.00 28.85
N GLU A 42 -1.14 -12.70 29.14
CA GLU A 42 -2.32 -11.98 29.58
C GLU A 42 -3.39 -11.91 28.49
N ALA A 43 -3.01 -11.56 27.25
CA ALA A 43 -3.94 -11.49 26.13
C ALA A 43 -4.60 -12.85 25.87
N ARG A 44 -3.82 -13.93 25.91
CA ARG A 44 -4.34 -15.30 25.77
C ARG A 44 -5.35 -15.65 26.85
N ARG A 45 -5.00 -15.42 28.13
CA ARG A 45 -5.90 -15.70 29.25
C ARG A 45 -7.17 -14.86 29.17
N ALA A 46 -7.04 -13.57 28.88
CA ALA A 46 -8.18 -12.67 28.75
C ALA A 46 -9.10 -13.06 27.58
N ALA A 47 -8.54 -13.53 26.46
CA ALA A 47 -9.32 -14.03 25.34
C ALA A 47 -10.12 -15.30 25.71
N ASP A 48 -9.52 -16.23 26.44
CA ASP A 48 -10.20 -17.43 26.95
C ASP A 48 -11.31 -17.07 27.94
N ASP A 49 -11.04 -16.16 28.88
CA ASP A 49 -12.03 -15.67 29.86
C ASP A 49 -13.18 -14.92 29.19
N PHE A 50 -12.88 -14.11 28.16
CA PHE A 50 -13.84 -13.41 27.33
C PHE A 50 -14.75 -14.41 26.59
N ALA A 51 -14.15 -15.43 25.96
CA ALA A 51 -14.89 -16.50 25.29
C ALA A 51 -15.79 -17.27 26.27
N GLY A 52 -15.30 -17.59 27.47
CA GLY A 52 -16.08 -18.27 28.50
C GLY A 52 -17.29 -17.46 28.98
N ARG A 53 -17.19 -16.12 28.98
CA ARG A 53 -18.27 -15.22 29.41
C ARG A 53 -19.31 -14.92 28.33
N TYR A 54 -18.88 -14.69 27.10
CA TYR A 54 -19.72 -14.08 26.06
C TYR A 54 -20.13 -15.03 24.94
N ARG A 55 -19.49 -16.19 24.78
CA ARG A 55 -19.82 -17.13 23.70
C ARG A 55 -21.25 -17.65 23.83
N GLY A 56 -21.99 -17.55 22.75
CA GLY A 56 -23.41 -17.87 22.62
C GLY A 56 -24.34 -16.87 23.30
N ARG A 57 -23.85 -15.68 23.69
CA ARG A 57 -24.59 -14.74 24.53
C ARG A 57 -24.73 -13.34 23.94
N ALA A 58 -24.11 -13.01 22.80
CA ALA A 58 -24.17 -11.64 22.27
C ALA A 58 -25.61 -11.12 22.11
N ALA A 59 -26.54 -12.00 21.69
CA ALA A 59 -27.95 -11.66 21.53
C ALA A 59 -28.69 -11.33 22.84
N SER A 60 -28.26 -11.86 23.98
CA SER A 60 -28.91 -11.64 25.28
C SER A 60 -28.36 -10.43 26.04
N LEU A 61 -27.17 -9.94 25.70
CA LEU A 61 -26.55 -8.78 26.33
C LEU A 61 -27.39 -7.51 26.14
N THR A 62 -27.67 -6.78 27.21
CA THR A 62 -28.20 -5.42 27.14
C THR A 62 -27.25 -4.48 26.38
N PRO A 63 -27.70 -3.31 25.89
CA PRO A 63 -26.80 -2.38 25.21
C PRO A 63 -25.57 -1.96 26.03
N ALA A 64 -25.73 -1.82 27.36
CA ALA A 64 -24.63 -1.48 28.25
C ALA A 64 -23.64 -2.64 28.41
N GLU A 65 -24.14 -3.88 28.58
CA GLU A 65 -23.29 -5.06 28.67
C GLU A 65 -22.55 -5.35 27.36
N LEU A 66 -23.21 -5.13 26.20
CA LEU A 66 -22.55 -5.27 24.90
C LEU A 66 -21.47 -4.19 24.71
N ALA A 67 -21.71 -2.95 25.12
CA ALA A 67 -20.69 -1.90 25.06
C ALA A 67 -19.46 -2.23 25.92
N VAL A 68 -19.66 -2.82 27.10
CA VAL A 68 -18.59 -3.34 27.96
C VAL A 68 -17.85 -4.49 27.28
N ALA A 69 -18.57 -5.45 26.69
CA ALA A 69 -17.97 -6.56 25.97
C ALA A 69 -17.11 -6.08 24.79
N ILE A 70 -17.59 -5.11 24.02
CA ILE A 70 -16.81 -4.52 22.91
C ILE A 70 -15.55 -3.80 23.43
N ALA A 71 -15.65 -3.04 24.53
CA ALA A 71 -14.49 -2.38 25.11
C ALA A 71 -13.44 -3.38 25.64
N GLU A 72 -13.90 -4.52 26.16
CA GLU A 72 -13.00 -5.59 26.60
C GLU A 72 -12.34 -6.29 25.41
N TYR A 73 -13.12 -6.60 24.37
CA TYR A 73 -12.63 -7.15 23.10
C TYR A 73 -11.50 -6.27 22.54
N GLU A 74 -11.71 -4.95 22.47
CA GLU A 74 -10.70 -3.97 22.03
C GLU A 74 -9.42 -4.00 22.86
N ALA A 75 -9.54 -4.11 24.19
CA ALA A 75 -8.40 -4.13 25.09
C ALA A 75 -7.57 -5.41 24.94
N ILE A 76 -8.23 -6.54 24.68
CA ILE A 76 -7.56 -7.83 24.42
C ILE A 76 -6.83 -7.77 23.09
N GLU A 77 -7.47 -7.26 22.03
CA GLU A 77 -6.83 -7.10 20.72
C GLU A 77 -5.61 -6.18 20.78
N ASP A 78 -5.73 -5.02 21.42
CA ASP A 78 -4.62 -4.07 21.56
C ASP A 78 -3.41 -4.71 22.25
N ARG A 79 -3.66 -5.38 23.38
CA ARG A 79 -2.61 -6.05 24.16
C ARG A 79 -1.99 -7.21 23.39
N GLY A 80 -2.80 -8.05 22.76
CA GLY A 80 -2.34 -9.22 22.00
C GLY A 80 -1.56 -8.84 20.74
N ARG A 81 -1.96 -7.76 20.07
CA ARG A 81 -1.32 -7.29 18.83
C ARG A 81 -0.03 -6.51 19.08
N ARG A 82 0.11 -5.81 20.21
CA ARG A 82 1.27 -4.95 20.52
C ARG A 82 2.64 -5.67 20.43
N PRO A 83 2.85 -6.87 21.01
CA PRO A 83 4.09 -7.63 20.83
C PRO A 83 4.41 -7.93 19.36
N SER A 84 3.41 -8.38 18.59
CA SER A 84 3.55 -8.69 17.16
C SER A 84 3.87 -7.44 16.33
N PHE A 85 3.23 -6.31 16.65
CA PHE A 85 3.54 -5.02 16.04
C PHE A 85 5.00 -4.61 16.28
N TYR A 86 5.47 -4.66 17.53
CA TYR A 86 6.87 -4.37 17.85
C TYR A 86 7.85 -5.30 17.12
N ALA A 87 7.59 -6.62 17.14
CA ALA A 87 8.40 -7.61 16.45
C ALA A 87 8.47 -7.34 14.94
N SER A 88 7.36 -6.92 14.33
CA SER A 88 7.30 -6.57 12.90
C SER A 88 8.17 -5.36 12.56
N LEU A 89 8.27 -4.37 13.46
CA LEU A 89 9.14 -3.21 13.28
C LEU A 89 10.60 -3.62 13.40
N LEU A 90 10.98 -4.42 14.40
CA LEU A 90 12.35 -4.97 14.49
C LEU A 90 12.74 -5.75 13.23
N PHE A 91 11.86 -6.63 12.76
CA PHE A 91 12.09 -7.39 11.53
C PHE A 91 12.19 -6.49 10.28
N ALA A 92 11.42 -5.40 10.22
CA ALA A 92 11.54 -4.44 9.12
C ALA A 92 12.86 -3.62 9.19
N ALA A 93 13.34 -3.33 10.39
CA ALA A 93 14.61 -2.65 10.61
C ALA A 93 15.82 -3.50 10.20
N ASP A 94 15.75 -4.82 10.40
CA ASP A 94 16.71 -5.80 9.89
C ASP A 94 16.05 -7.17 9.69
N THR A 95 15.78 -7.52 8.43
CA THR A 95 15.17 -8.79 8.03
C THR A 95 16.10 -9.97 8.17
N GLN A 96 17.39 -9.75 8.45
CA GLN A 96 18.39 -10.79 8.67
C GLN A 96 18.64 -11.07 10.16
N ASP A 97 18.09 -10.27 11.07
CA ASP A 97 18.19 -10.49 12.50
C ASP A 97 17.38 -11.72 12.94
N GLU A 98 18.08 -12.78 13.35
CA GLU A 98 17.48 -14.03 13.82
C GLU A 98 16.64 -13.86 15.09
N ALA A 99 16.99 -12.94 15.99
CA ALA A 99 16.19 -12.68 17.18
C ALA A 99 14.87 -11.99 16.80
N ALA A 100 14.90 -11.05 15.84
CA ALA A 100 13.70 -10.41 15.32
C ALA A 100 12.79 -11.41 14.59
N LYS A 101 13.36 -12.34 13.80
CA LYS A 101 12.61 -13.43 13.14
C LYS A 101 11.89 -14.32 14.15
N GLN A 102 12.62 -14.83 15.14
CA GLN A 102 12.07 -15.71 16.18
C GLN A 102 10.98 -15.01 16.98
N LEU A 103 11.19 -13.74 17.34
CA LEU A 103 10.19 -12.95 18.05
C LEU A 103 8.93 -12.73 17.20
N SER A 104 9.09 -12.42 15.90
CA SER A 104 7.98 -12.25 14.96
C SER A 104 7.17 -13.53 14.80
N GLU A 105 7.82 -14.69 14.63
CA GLU A 105 7.14 -15.99 14.54
C GLU A 105 6.36 -16.30 15.82
N ARG A 106 7.02 -16.24 16.98
CA ARG A 106 6.42 -16.54 18.29
C ARG A 106 5.23 -15.64 18.61
N THR A 107 5.39 -14.33 18.44
CA THR A 107 4.30 -13.36 18.72
C THR A 107 3.13 -13.54 17.76
N ARG A 108 3.39 -13.89 16.50
CA ARG A 108 2.35 -14.18 15.50
C ARG A 108 1.56 -15.45 15.85
N GLU A 109 2.22 -16.50 16.33
CA GLU A 109 1.55 -17.73 16.76
C GLU A 109 0.57 -17.46 17.91
N VAL A 110 1.02 -16.78 18.96
CA VAL A 110 0.15 -16.44 20.10
C VAL A 110 -0.97 -15.49 19.67
N TRP A 111 -0.69 -14.51 18.82
CA TRP A 111 -1.72 -13.61 18.28
C TRP A 111 -2.82 -14.37 17.53
N VAL A 112 -2.45 -15.39 16.73
CA VAL A 112 -3.44 -16.24 16.04
C VAL A 112 -4.32 -16.99 17.05
N GLU A 113 -3.76 -17.48 18.16
CA GLU A 113 -4.56 -18.12 19.21
C GLU A 113 -5.56 -17.14 19.86
N VAL A 114 -5.11 -15.92 20.19
CA VAL A 114 -5.97 -14.85 20.73
C VAL A 114 -7.10 -14.52 19.76
N VAL A 115 -6.79 -14.27 18.49
CA VAL A 115 -7.82 -13.97 17.46
C VAL A 115 -8.83 -15.09 17.36
N ASN A 116 -8.39 -16.35 17.28
CA ASN A 116 -9.28 -17.51 17.19
C ASN A 116 -10.23 -17.62 18.40
N ALA A 117 -9.74 -17.32 19.60
CA ALA A 117 -10.56 -17.33 20.81
C ALA A 117 -11.64 -16.22 20.79
N LEU A 118 -11.37 -15.09 20.12
CA LEU A 118 -12.27 -13.95 20.02
C LEU A 118 -13.22 -13.97 18.80
N THR A 119 -12.88 -14.66 17.70
CA THR A 119 -13.61 -14.65 16.41
C THR A 119 -15.11 -14.86 16.54
N PHE A 120 -15.57 -15.66 17.50
CA PHE A 120 -17.00 -15.90 17.73
C PHE A 120 -17.79 -14.60 17.96
N PHE A 121 -17.17 -13.59 18.57
CA PHE A 121 -17.87 -12.39 19.01
C PHE A 121 -18.31 -11.53 17.82
N GLU A 122 -17.42 -11.30 16.85
CA GLU A 122 -17.78 -10.62 15.61
C GLU A 122 -18.83 -11.40 14.83
N LEU A 123 -18.72 -12.74 14.78
CA LEU A 123 -19.71 -13.61 14.14
C LEU A 123 -21.08 -13.50 14.79
N GLU A 124 -21.16 -13.51 16.11
CA GLU A 124 -22.42 -13.39 16.85
C GLU A 124 -23.03 -11.99 16.73
N VAL A 125 -22.21 -10.93 16.79
CA VAL A 125 -22.68 -9.55 16.57
C VAL A 125 -23.22 -9.39 15.14
N LYS A 126 -22.53 -9.95 14.16
CA LYS A 126 -22.93 -9.96 12.75
C LYS A 126 -24.24 -10.71 12.51
N ASP A 127 -24.47 -11.84 13.21
CA ASP A 127 -25.67 -12.67 13.03
C ASP A 127 -26.82 -12.34 14.01
N LEU A 128 -26.73 -11.24 14.75
CA LEU A 128 -27.84 -10.76 15.57
C LEU A 128 -29.13 -10.66 14.74
N PRO A 129 -30.27 -11.19 15.25
CA PRO A 129 -31.57 -11.00 14.61
C PRO A 129 -31.87 -9.52 14.36
N ASP A 130 -32.48 -9.19 13.22
CA ASP A 130 -32.64 -7.80 12.77
C ASP A 130 -33.33 -6.90 13.80
N GLU A 131 -34.38 -7.40 14.45
CA GLU A 131 -35.09 -6.69 15.52
C GLU A 131 -34.19 -6.43 16.74
N ARG A 132 -33.36 -7.43 17.10
CA ARG A 132 -32.43 -7.32 18.21
C ARG A 132 -31.32 -6.32 17.91
N TYR A 133 -30.75 -6.41 16.71
CA TYR A 133 -29.74 -5.46 16.24
C TYR A 133 -30.28 -4.03 16.27
N ALA A 134 -31.46 -3.79 15.69
CA ALA A 134 -32.10 -2.47 15.67
C ALA A 134 -32.32 -1.92 17.09
N ALA A 135 -32.76 -2.76 18.04
CA ALA A 135 -32.94 -2.36 19.43
C ALA A 135 -31.62 -2.01 20.14
N LEU A 136 -30.53 -2.73 19.82
CA LEU A 136 -29.20 -2.46 20.40
C LEU A 136 -28.63 -1.13 19.87
N VAL A 137 -28.57 -0.95 18.55
CA VAL A 137 -27.94 0.24 17.94
C VAL A 137 -28.73 1.54 18.12
N ALA A 138 -30.01 1.45 18.52
CA ALA A 138 -30.80 2.61 18.93
C ALA A 138 -30.35 3.21 20.29
N SER A 139 -29.59 2.46 21.09
CA SER A 139 -29.09 2.92 22.39
C SER A 139 -27.87 3.83 22.23
N ARG A 140 -27.85 4.93 22.99
CA ARG A 140 -26.68 5.82 23.09
C ARG A 140 -25.43 5.10 23.61
N ALA A 141 -25.58 4.02 24.38
CA ALA A 141 -24.45 3.23 24.89
C ALA A 141 -23.58 2.62 23.77
N LEU A 142 -24.15 2.40 22.58
CA LEU A 142 -23.48 1.80 21.43
C LEU A 142 -23.23 2.81 20.30
N ALA A 143 -23.43 4.11 20.53
CA ALA A 143 -23.28 5.12 19.49
C ALA A 143 -21.90 5.06 18.81
N ASP A 144 -20.83 4.93 19.61
CA ASP A 144 -19.46 4.83 19.10
C ASP A 144 -19.08 3.42 18.61
N CYS A 145 -19.94 2.42 18.81
CA CYS A 145 -19.75 1.06 18.26
C CYS A 145 -20.49 0.87 16.93
N ARG A 146 -21.46 1.74 16.65
CA ARG A 146 -22.45 1.51 15.59
C ARG A 146 -21.81 1.36 14.21
N HIS A 147 -20.80 2.16 13.89
CA HIS A 147 -20.11 2.07 12.60
C HIS A 147 -19.49 0.68 12.38
N TRP A 148 -18.68 0.20 13.33
CA TRP A 148 -18.14 -1.16 13.32
C TRP A 148 -19.23 -2.24 13.23
N MET A 149 -20.29 -2.13 14.04
CA MET A 149 -21.42 -3.07 13.99
C MET A 149 -22.14 -3.08 12.64
N ASP A 150 -22.37 -1.91 12.04
CA ASP A 150 -22.98 -1.75 10.73
C ASP A 150 -22.05 -2.35 9.65
N GLY A 151 -20.73 -2.15 9.78
CA GLY A 151 -19.70 -2.75 8.93
C GLY A 151 -19.74 -4.28 8.95
N LEU A 152 -19.73 -4.89 10.13
CA LEU A 152 -19.89 -6.34 10.28
C LEU A 152 -21.16 -6.85 9.60
N ARG A 153 -22.28 -6.13 9.75
CA ARG A 153 -23.56 -6.52 9.16
C ARG A 153 -23.59 -6.45 7.64
N LYS A 154 -22.82 -5.56 7.00
CA LYS A 154 -22.70 -5.53 5.53
C LYS A 154 -22.19 -6.86 4.97
N LEU A 155 -21.36 -7.57 5.73
CA LEU A 155 -20.79 -8.87 5.36
C LEU A 155 -21.70 -10.06 5.69
N ARG A 156 -22.79 -9.88 6.46
CA ARG A 156 -23.68 -10.98 6.87
C ARG A 156 -24.22 -11.81 5.69
N PRO A 157 -24.70 -11.22 4.57
CA PRO A 157 -25.17 -12.01 3.41
C PRO A 157 -24.08 -12.87 2.78
N HIS A 158 -22.82 -12.52 3.02
CA HIS A 158 -21.63 -13.10 2.38
C HIS A 158 -20.76 -13.95 3.31
N THR A 159 -21.18 -14.06 4.57
CA THR A 159 -20.51 -14.90 5.56
C THR A 159 -21.03 -16.33 5.45
N LEU A 160 -20.12 -17.30 5.49
CA LEU A 160 -20.44 -18.73 5.49
C LEU A 160 -20.64 -19.24 6.92
N SER A 161 -21.02 -20.50 7.08
CA SER A 161 -21.01 -21.13 8.40
C SER A 161 -19.59 -21.26 8.94
N GLU A 162 -19.42 -21.29 10.26
CA GLU A 162 -18.10 -21.44 10.91
C GLU A 162 -17.29 -22.65 10.37
N PRO A 163 -17.86 -23.85 10.15
CA PRO A 163 -17.12 -24.95 9.53
C PRO A 163 -16.67 -24.66 8.10
N GLU A 164 -17.48 -23.97 7.29
CA GLU A 164 -17.15 -23.60 5.91
C GLU A 164 -16.02 -22.56 5.86
N GLU A 165 -16.09 -21.53 6.71
CA GLU A 165 -15.03 -20.53 6.86
C GLU A 165 -13.70 -21.20 7.26
N ARG A 166 -13.75 -22.14 8.21
CA ARG A 166 -12.58 -22.91 8.63
C ARG A 166 -11.97 -23.73 7.50
N VAL A 167 -12.81 -24.39 6.69
CA VAL A 167 -12.34 -25.16 5.52
C VAL A 167 -11.68 -24.24 4.50
N ILE A 168 -12.28 -23.10 4.17
CA ILE A 168 -11.68 -22.13 3.24
C ILE A 168 -10.32 -21.65 3.76
N ASN A 169 -10.24 -21.22 5.02
CA ASN A 169 -9.00 -20.74 5.62
C ASN A 169 -7.89 -21.80 5.59
N GLN A 170 -8.21 -23.05 5.92
CA GLN A 170 -7.24 -24.15 5.84
C GLN A 170 -6.80 -24.45 4.40
N LYS A 171 -7.72 -24.37 3.43
CA LYS A 171 -7.41 -24.60 2.01
C LYS A 171 -6.59 -23.48 1.41
N ASN A 172 -6.81 -22.22 1.80
CA ASN A 172 -6.07 -21.05 1.32
C ASN A 172 -4.55 -21.19 1.51
N LEU A 173 -4.11 -21.78 2.63
CA LEU A 173 -2.69 -22.05 2.91
C LEU A 173 -1.97 -22.82 1.78
N THR A 174 -2.68 -23.80 1.21
CA THR A 174 -2.20 -24.68 0.11
C THR A 174 -2.74 -24.29 -1.27
N GLY A 175 -3.64 -23.31 -1.32
CA GLY A 175 -4.30 -22.80 -2.51
C GLY A 175 -3.76 -21.41 -2.85
N ARG A 176 -4.62 -20.40 -2.76
CA ARG A 176 -4.31 -18.99 -3.04
C ARG A 176 -2.95 -18.54 -2.48
N ASP A 177 -2.68 -18.78 -1.20
CA ASP A 177 -1.48 -18.26 -0.54
C ASP A 177 -0.22 -18.94 -1.07
N ALA A 178 -0.30 -20.23 -1.45
CA ALA A 178 0.81 -20.94 -2.06
C ALA A 178 1.13 -20.40 -3.47
N PHE A 179 0.12 -20.03 -4.26
CA PHE A 179 0.32 -19.41 -5.58
C PHE A 179 0.85 -17.99 -5.47
N ALA A 180 0.41 -17.22 -4.47
CA ALA A 180 0.97 -15.90 -4.18
C ALA A 180 2.45 -15.99 -3.78
N ARG A 181 2.81 -16.91 -2.86
CA ARG A 181 4.22 -17.16 -2.51
C ARG A 181 5.05 -17.64 -3.70
N LEU A 182 4.50 -18.52 -4.54
CA LEU A 182 5.20 -18.99 -5.75
C LEU A 182 5.51 -17.83 -6.71
N PHE A 183 4.58 -16.88 -6.87
CA PHE A 183 4.82 -15.67 -7.64
C PHE A 183 5.97 -14.83 -7.06
N ASP A 184 5.96 -14.62 -5.74
CA ASP A 184 6.98 -13.82 -5.06
C ASP A 184 8.37 -14.48 -5.17
N GLU A 185 8.46 -15.78 -4.88
CA GLU A 185 9.70 -16.56 -4.96
C GLU A 185 10.25 -16.59 -6.39
N LEU A 186 9.40 -16.85 -7.39
CA LEU A 186 9.79 -16.84 -8.79
C LEU A 186 10.31 -15.46 -9.20
N SER A 187 9.54 -14.40 -8.95
CA SER A 187 9.89 -13.03 -9.32
C SER A 187 11.19 -12.58 -8.66
N ALA A 188 11.41 -12.94 -7.39
CA ALA A 188 12.64 -12.64 -6.65
C ALA A 188 13.84 -13.46 -7.15
N SER A 189 13.63 -14.65 -7.72
CA SER A 189 14.69 -15.50 -8.27
C SER A 189 15.21 -15.03 -9.63
N LEU A 190 14.40 -14.28 -10.40
CA LEU A 190 14.77 -13.85 -11.75
C LEU A 190 16.00 -12.93 -11.73
N ARG A 191 16.88 -13.15 -12.70
CA ARG A 191 18.11 -12.39 -12.90
C ARG A 191 18.22 -11.94 -14.36
N PHE A 192 18.63 -10.69 -14.54
CA PHE A 192 18.66 -10.06 -15.86
C PHE A 192 20.08 -9.57 -16.13
N ARG A 193 20.68 -10.07 -17.21
CA ARG A 193 22.02 -9.65 -17.65
C ARG A 193 21.92 -8.44 -18.56
N LEU A 194 22.56 -7.35 -18.14
CA LEU A 194 22.53 -6.07 -18.84
C LEU A 194 23.90 -5.39 -18.76
N THR A 195 24.30 -4.72 -19.84
CA THR A 195 25.43 -3.79 -19.80
C THR A 195 24.97 -2.45 -19.20
N VAL A 196 25.49 -2.10 -18.03
CA VAL A 196 25.24 -0.83 -17.34
C VAL A 196 26.57 -0.11 -17.13
N ASP A 197 26.64 1.16 -17.54
CA ASP A 197 27.86 1.99 -17.40
C ASP A 197 29.14 1.32 -17.97
N GLY A 198 28.98 0.48 -19.01
CA GLY A 198 30.07 -0.23 -19.69
C GLY A 198 30.48 -1.57 -19.07
N ALA A 199 29.83 -2.01 -18.00
CA ALA A 199 30.06 -3.30 -17.35
C ALA A 199 28.86 -4.23 -17.52
N GLU A 200 29.14 -5.52 -17.73
CA GLU A 200 28.11 -6.57 -17.66
C GLU A 200 27.72 -6.80 -16.21
N CYS A 201 26.44 -6.59 -15.90
CA CYS A 201 25.87 -6.76 -14.58
C CYS A 201 24.74 -7.79 -14.65
N GLU A 202 24.58 -8.59 -13.61
CA GLU A 202 23.42 -9.46 -13.42
C GLU A 202 22.57 -8.88 -12.28
N LEU A 203 21.40 -8.36 -12.63
CA LEU A 203 20.56 -7.54 -11.74
C LEU A 203 19.24 -8.25 -11.39
N PRO A 204 18.72 -8.07 -10.17
CA PRO A 204 17.34 -8.45 -9.84
C PRO A 204 16.32 -7.50 -10.48
N ALA A 205 15.06 -7.93 -10.58
CA ALA A 205 13.98 -7.18 -11.25
C ALA A 205 13.84 -5.72 -10.75
N ALA A 206 13.95 -5.50 -9.43
CA ALA A 206 13.82 -4.17 -8.83
C ALA A 206 14.92 -3.19 -9.32
N GLU A 207 16.16 -3.66 -9.44
CA GLU A 207 17.27 -2.85 -9.95
C GLU A 207 17.10 -2.56 -11.45
N VAL A 208 16.58 -3.52 -12.22
CA VAL A 208 16.26 -3.30 -13.65
C VAL A 208 15.17 -2.23 -13.81
N LEU A 209 14.12 -2.24 -12.99
CA LEU A 209 13.08 -1.19 -12.99
C LEU A 209 13.64 0.18 -12.62
N ALA A 210 14.62 0.25 -11.72
CA ALA A 210 15.30 1.51 -11.38
C ALA A 210 16.04 2.12 -12.58
N LEU A 211 16.53 1.28 -13.51
CA LEU A 211 17.17 1.76 -14.74
C LEU A 211 16.21 2.54 -15.66
N LEU A 212 14.88 2.40 -15.51
CA LEU A 212 13.89 3.15 -16.30
C LEU A 212 13.89 4.66 -16.00
N TYR A 213 14.51 5.08 -14.91
CA TYR A 213 14.64 6.48 -14.51
C TYR A 213 15.99 7.08 -14.93
N ARG A 214 16.81 6.31 -15.65
CA ARG A 214 18.12 6.77 -16.14
C ARG A 214 17.96 7.65 -17.39
N PRO A 215 18.82 8.68 -17.57
CA PRO A 215 18.75 9.57 -18.74
C PRO A 215 19.02 8.84 -20.06
N GLU A 216 19.79 7.74 -20.03
CA GLU A 216 20.19 6.98 -21.21
C GLU A 216 19.00 6.20 -21.82
N ARG A 217 18.44 6.71 -22.92
CA ARG A 217 17.26 6.14 -23.59
C ARG A 217 17.41 4.67 -23.97
N GLU A 218 18.54 4.31 -24.59
CA GLU A 218 18.78 2.94 -25.01
C GLU A 218 18.90 1.99 -23.83
N LEU A 219 19.47 2.45 -22.70
CA LEU A 219 19.54 1.66 -21.48
C LEU A 219 18.14 1.37 -20.94
N ARG A 220 17.26 2.38 -20.89
CA ARG A 220 15.85 2.19 -20.47
C ARG A 220 15.13 1.16 -21.34
N GLU A 221 15.29 1.25 -22.66
CA GLU A 221 14.62 0.34 -23.60
C GLU A 221 15.15 -1.09 -23.51
N ARG A 222 16.47 -1.27 -23.41
CA ARG A 222 17.08 -2.59 -23.18
C ARG A 222 16.67 -3.18 -21.83
N ALA A 223 16.72 -2.37 -20.77
CA ALA A 223 16.36 -2.79 -19.43
C ALA A 223 14.91 -3.26 -19.36
N PHE A 224 13.95 -2.48 -19.88
CA PHE A 224 12.56 -2.88 -19.80
C PHE A 224 12.23 -4.08 -20.68
N SER A 225 12.81 -4.14 -21.89
CA SER A 225 12.64 -5.29 -22.79
C SER A 225 13.16 -6.57 -22.14
N ALA A 226 14.38 -6.54 -21.58
CA ALA A 226 14.97 -7.69 -20.90
C ALA A 226 14.12 -8.14 -19.70
N LEU A 227 13.58 -7.19 -18.93
CA LEU A 227 12.65 -7.52 -17.85
C LEU A 227 11.42 -8.26 -18.38
N LEU A 228 10.73 -7.67 -19.34
CA LEU A 228 9.49 -8.23 -19.89
C LEU A 228 9.71 -9.58 -20.58
N GLU A 229 10.84 -9.75 -21.26
CA GLU A 229 11.23 -11.01 -21.92
C GLU A 229 11.59 -12.10 -20.90
N GLY A 230 12.25 -11.76 -19.80
CA GLY A 230 12.53 -12.72 -18.74
C GLY A 230 11.24 -13.20 -18.05
N PHE A 231 10.29 -12.30 -17.80
CA PHE A 231 8.96 -12.72 -17.34
C PHE A 231 8.20 -13.52 -18.42
N ALA A 232 8.33 -13.17 -19.70
CA ALA A 232 7.74 -13.93 -20.79
C ALA A 232 8.25 -15.37 -20.88
N ALA A 233 9.54 -15.59 -20.57
CA ALA A 233 10.14 -16.92 -20.53
C ALA A 233 9.48 -17.82 -19.47
N GLU A 234 9.01 -17.23 -18.36
CA GLU A 234 8.25 -17.91 -17.30
C GLU A 234 6.74 -17.93 -17.55
N GLY A 235 6.32 -17.65 -18.78
CA GLY A 235 4.93 -17.40 -19.14
C GLY A 235 3.96 -18.52 -18.78
N VAL A 236 4.39 -19.79 -18.81
CA VAL A 236 3.56 -20.93 -18.40
C VAL A 236 3.22 -20.85 -16.91
N VAL A 237 4.21 -20.57 -16.07
CA VAL A 237 4.05 -20.51 -14.61
C VAL A 237 3.23 -19.29 -14.22
N LEU A 238 3.61 -18.11 -14.72
CA LEU A 238 2.93 -16.84 -14.40
C LEU A 238 1.47 -16.81 -14.86
N THR A 239 1.19 -17.29 -16.08
CA THR A 239 -0.19 -17.43 -16.57
C THR A 239 -0.97 -18.46 -15.76
N GLY A 240 -0.32 -19.53 -15.32
CA GLY A 240 -0.89 -20.55 -14.44
C GLY A 240 -1.30 -20.00 -13.08
N ILE A 241 -0.39 -19.28 -12.42
CA ILE A 241 -0.63 -18.58 -11.16
C ILE A 241 -1.82 -17.63 -11.31
N PHE A 242 -1.79 -16.73 -12.30
CA PHE A 242 -2.84 -15.73 -12.42
C PHE A 242 -4.21 -16.36 -12.70
N ASN A 243 -4.29 -17.35 -13.59
CA ASN A 243 -5.54 -18.08 -13.82
C ASN A 243 -6.06 -18.84 -12.59
N ALA A 244 -5.17 -19.37 -11.77
CA ALA A 244 -5.54 -20.05 -10.52
C ALA A 244 -6.16 -19.04 -9.54
N LEU A 245 -5.53 -17.89 -9.35
CA LEU A 245 -6.01 -16.84 -8.45
C LEU A 245 -7.32 -16.19 -8.92
N LEU A 246 -7.48 -15.95 -10.23
CA LEU A 246 -8.73 -15.45 -10.81
C LEU A 246 -9.88 -16.46 -10.62
N GLN A 247 -9.59 -17.76 -10.75
CA GLN A 247 -10.57 -18.82 -10.58
C GLN A 247 -10.94 -19.06 -9.13
N ASP A 248 -9.95 -19.06 -8.24
CA ASP A 248 -10.10 -19.12 -6.79
C ASP A 248 -11.04 -18.01 -6.31
N HIS A 249 -10.75 -16.76 -6.67
CA HIS A 249 -11.58 -15.61 -6.31
C HIS A 249 -13.01 -15.74 -6.83
N ARG A 250 -13.19 -16.20 -8.07
CA ARG A 250 -14.53 -16.41 -8.64
C ARG A 250 -15.33 -17.44 -7.84
N LEU A 251 -14.72 -18.58 -7.50
CA LEU A 251 -15.40 -19.62 -6.71
C LEU A 251 -15.72 -19.14 -5.32
N GLU A 252 -14.80 -18.42 -4.69
CA GLU A 252 -15.04 -17.83 -3.38
C GLU A 252 -16.19 -16.81 -3.45
N CYS A 253 -16.24 -15.96 -4.48
CA CYS A 253 -17.37 -15.06 -4.71
C CYS A 253 -18.70 -15.81 -4.87
N ASP A 254 -18.74 -16.89 -5.64
CA ASP A 254 -19.94 -17.70 -5.85
C ASP A 254 -20.43 -18.31 -4.51
N VAL A 255 -19.53 -18.93 -3.74
CA VAL A 255 -19.88 -19.58 -2.45
C VAL A 255 -20.30 -18.53 -1.41
N ARG A 256 -19.62 -17.38 -1.37
CA ARG A 256 -19.96 -16.22 -0.52
C ARG A 256 -21.10 -15.36 -1.09
N ARG A 257 -21.74 -15.77 -2.19
CA ARG A 257 -22.90 -15.07 -2.80
C ARG A 257 -22.62 -13.59 -3.12
N PHE A 258 -21.37 -13.24 -3.43
CA PHE A 258 -21.04 -11.91 -3.93
C PHE A 258 -21.58 -11.76 -5.36
N PRO A 259 -22.23 -10.63 -5.71
CA PRO A 259 -22.85 -10.46 -7.02
C PRO A 259 -21.82 -10.34 -8.15
N ASP A 260 -20.62 -9.86 -7.84
CA ASP A 260 -19.50 -9.76 -8.77
C ASP A 260 -18.15 -9.82 -8.04
N PRO A 261 -17.04 -10.03 -8.77
CA PRO A 261 -15.70 -10.12 -8.20
C PRO A 261 -15.21 -8.86 -7.46
N VAL A 262 -15.74 -7.66 -7.75
CA VAL A 262 -15.24 -6.40 -7.17
C VAL A 262 -15.98 -6.02 -5.88
N THR A 263 -17.19 -6.54 -5.69
CA THR A 263 -18.02 -6.27 -4.51
C THR A 263 -17.31 -6.48 -3.16
N PRO A 264 -16.51 -7.54 -2.93
CA PRO A 264 -15.77 -7.69 -1.67
C PRO A 264 -14.91 -6.46 -1.38
N THR A 265 -14.10 -6.03 -2.36
CA THR A 265 -13.23 -4.86 -2.23
C THR A 265 -14.02 -3.57 -2.03
N HIS A 266 -15.19 -3.41 -2.67
CA HIS A 266 -16.05 -2.24 -2.47
C HIS A 266 -16.63 -2.18 -1.05
N LEU A 267 -17.05 -3.33 -0.50
CA LEU A 267 -17.59 -3.41 0.86
C LEU A 267 -16.50 -3.12 1.89
N ASP A 268 -15.30 -3.70 1.73
CA ASP A 268 -14.15 -3.46 2.61
C ASP A 268 -13.71 -1.99 2.57
N ASN A 269 -13.75 -1.35 1.39
CA ASN A 269 -13.45 0.07 1.24
C ASN A 269 -14.62 1.00 1.59
N GLU A 270 -15.78 0.45 1.95
CA GLU A 270 -17.02 1.18 2.23
C GLU A 270 -17.47 2.15 1.12
N VAL A 271 -17.19 1.78 -0.13
CA VAL A 271 -17.57 2.55 -1.32
C VAL A 271 -18.69 1.86 -2.08
N ARG A 272 -19.54 2.66 -2.73
CA ARG A 272 -20.59 2.13 -3.62
C ARG A 272 -20.00 1.85 -4.99
N THR A 273 -20.42 0.75 -5.62
CA THR A 273 -20.01 0.37 -6.99
C THR A 273 -20.22 1.51 -7.98
N GLU A 274 -21.34 2.24 -7.90
CA GLU A 274 -21.63 3.35 -8.81
C GLU A 274 -20.66 4.54 -8.63
N THR A 275 -20.12 4.71 -7.42
CA THR A 275 -19.15 5.78 -7.13
C THR A 275 -17.80 5.45 -7.75
N VAL A 276 -17.34 4.20 -7.62
CA VAL A 276 -16.10 3.72 -8.24
C VAL A 276 -16.22 3.77 -9.77
N GLU A 277 -17.31 3.25 -10.33
CA GLU A 277 -17.52 3.26 -11.79
C GLU A 277 -17.60 4.70 -12.35
N ALA A 278 -18.29 5.62 -11.66
CA ALA A 278 -18.35 7.02 -12.09
C ALA A 278 -16.97 7.68 -12.10
N MET A 279 -16.14 7.40 -11.09
CA MET A 279 -14.76 7.88 -11.00
C MET A 279 -13.88 7.31 -12.13
N MET A 280 -13.96 5.99 -12.36
CA MET A 280 -13.18 5.33 -13.40
C MET A 280 -13.57 5.82 -14.80
N ALA A 281 -14.87 5.90 -15.09
CA ALA A 281 -15.38 6.41 -16.35
C ALA A 281 -15.03 7.90 -16.56
N ALA A 282 -15.03 8.71 -15.50
CA ALA A 282 -14.57 10.09 -15.58
C ALA A 282 -13.07 10.18 -15.92
N THR A 283 -12.26 9.30 -15.33
CA THR A 283 -10.82 9.21 -15.61
C THR A 283 -10.55 8.85 -17.07
N GLU A 284 -11.25 7.84 -17.61
CA GLU A 284 -11.12 7.41 -19.01
C GLU A 284 -11.48 8.50 -20.01
N ARG A 285 -12.57 9.24 -19.77
CA ARG A 285 -12.97 10.37 -20.64
C ARG A 285 -11.89 11.45 -20.72
N HIS A 286 -10.98 11.51 -19.73
CA HIS A 286 -9.91 12.49 -19.65
C HIS A 286 -8.51 11.91 -19.90
N TYR A 287 -8.38 10.69 -20.45
CA TYR A 287 -7.08 10.17 -20.90
C TYR A 287 -6.37 11.12 -21.88
N GLY A 288 -7.11 11.97 -22.61
CA GLY A 288 -6.55 13.03 -23.43
C GLY A 288 -5.57 13.97 -22.71
N LEU A 289 -5.76 14.22 -21.40
CA LEU A 289 -4.85 15.03 -20.59
C LEU A 289 -3.48 14.36 -20.40
N ALA A 290 -3.47 13.06 -20.09
CA ALA A 290 -2.23 12.28 -20.01
C ALA A 290 -1.52 12.24 -21.38
N GLN A 291 -2.28 12.05 -22.45
CA GLN A 291 -1.75 12.04 -23.81
C GLN A 291 -1.17 13.40 -24.23
N GLU A 292 -1.81 14.51 -23.85
CA GLU A 292 -1.27 15.85 -24.07
C GLU A 292 0.07 16.02 -23.35
N TYR A 293 0.14 15.60 -22.08
CA TYR A 293 1.37 15.61 -21.31
C TYR A 293 2.47 14.75 -21.97
N PHE A 294 2.17 13.54 -22.42
CA PHE A 294 3.17 12.70 -23.10
C PHE A 294 3.69 13.34 -24.40
N ARG A 295 2.84 14.03 -25.18
CA ARG A 295 3.29 14.81 -26.35
C ARG A 295 4.16 16.01 -25.93
N LEU A 296 3.86 16.66 -24.81
CA LEU A 296 4.71 17.72 -24.25
C LEU A 296 6.07 17.16 -23.82
N LYS A 297 6.10 16.06 -23.07
CA LYS A 297 7.32 15.40 -22.63
C LYS A 297 8.19 14.93 -23.81
N ALA A 298 7.58 14.43 -24.89
CA ALA A 298 8.28 14.12 -26.14
C ALA A 298 9.05 15.34 -26.68
N ARG A 299 8.38 16.51 -26.76
CA ARG A 299 9.02 17.76 -27.21
C ARG A 299 10.14 18.20 -26.28
N LEU A 300 9.94 18.10 -24.96
CA LEU A 300 10.96 18.46 -23.97
C LEU A 300 12.21 17.57 -24.04
N LEU A 301 12.05 16.29 -24.39
CA LEU A 301 13.15 15.34 -24.60
C LEU A 301 13.72 15.37 -26.03
N GLY A 302 13.20 16.23 -26.91
CA GLY A 302 13.63 16.28 -28.32
C GLY A 302 13.26 15.03 -29.12
N LEU A 303 12.21 14.31 -28.72
CA LEU A 303 11.74 13.08 -29.35
C LEU A 303 10.51 13.34 -30.23
N PRO A 304 10.38 12.70 -31.40
CA PRO A 304 9.18 12.82 -32.22
C PRO A 304 7.95 12.18 -31.56
N ARG A 305 8.17 11.09 -30.83
CA ARG A 305 7.16 10.34 -30.07
C ARG A 305 7.86 9.59 -28.94
N LEU A 306 7.20 9.49 -27.78
CA LEU A 306 7.69 8.66 -26.68
C LEU A 306 7.45 7.18 -26.99
N LYS A 307 8.36 6.32 -26.55
CA LYS A 307 8.03 4.92 -26.26
C LYS A 307 7.52 4.80 -24.82
N ASN A 308 6.85 3.71 -24.48
CA ASN A 308 6.45 3.43 -23.09
C ASN A 308 7.67 3.32 -22.15
N THR A 309 8.85 3.03 -22.68
CA THR A 309 10.16 3.06 -21.99
C THR A 309 10.69 4.48 -21.73
N ASP A 310 10.11 5.50 -22.35
CA ASP A 310 10.46 6.91 -22.17
C ASP A 310 9.57 7.63 -21.14
N VAL A 311 8.48 7.00 -20.68
CA VAL A 311 7.50 7.62 -19.77
C VAL A 311 8.15 8.08 -18.47
N TYR A 312 9.13 7.33 -17.96
CA TYR A 312 9.87 7.64 -16.72
C TYR A 312 11.20 8.38 -16.96
N ALA A 313 11.50 8.77 -18.20
CA ALA A 313 12.74 9.46 -18.53
C ALA A 313 12.83 10.80 -17.77
N PRO A 314 13.96 11.13 -17.14
CA PRO A 314 14.13 12.42 -16.49
C PRO A 314 14.22 13.55 -17.53
N LEU A 315 13.62 14.71 -17.22
CA LEU A 315 13.67 15.91 -18.08
C LEU A 315 14.91 16.78 -17.86
N GLY A 316 15.52 16.72 -16.68
CA GLY A 316 16.68 17.52 -16.28
C GLY A 316 17.97 16.69 -16.19
N ALA A 317 19.12 17.35 -16.39
CA ALA A 317 20.46 16.73 -16.28
C ALA A 317 20.99 16.68 -14.83
N ALA A 318 20.44 17.50 -13.93
CA ALA A 318 20.93 17.59 -12.56
C ALA A 318 20.21 16.59 -11.66
N ARG A 319 20.96 15.61 -11.12
CA ARG A 319 20.55 14.94 -9.90
C ARG A 319 20.56 15.98 -8.78
N VAL A 320 19.41 16.52 -8.44
CA VAL A 320 19.28 17.34 -7.23
C VAL A 320 19.38 16.39 -6.05
N THR A 321 20.52 16.45 -5.35
CA THR A 321 20.72 15.72 -4.11
C THR A 321 20.14 16.54 -2.97
N VAL A 322 19.18 15.97 -2.23
CA VAL A 322 18.56 16.64 -1.08
C VAL A 322 18.97 15.90 0.18
N ALA A 323 19.75 16.55 1.05
CA ALA A 323 20.13 15.96 2.32
C ALA A 323 18.90 15.78 3.24
N PHE A 324 18.92 14.80 4.14
CA PHE A 324 17.79 14.42 4.99
C PHE A 324 17.35 15.56 5.92
N GLU A 325 18.30 16.29 6.51
CA GLU A 325 17.97 17.48 7.33
C GLU A 325 17.34 18.59 6.49
N GLU A 326 17.73 18.73 5.23
CA GLU A 326 17.12 19.68 4.30
C GLU A 326 15.71 19.23 3.91
N ALA A 327 15.49 17.93 3.64
CA ALA A 327 14.17 17.36 3.41
C ALA A 327 13.25 17.54 4.62
N ARG A 328 13.75 17.23 5.83
CA ARG A 328 13.05 17.49 7.10
C ARG A 328 12.63 18.95 7.19
N ARG A 329 13.54 19.89 6.92
CA ARG A 329 13.25 21.33 6.96
C ARG A 329 12.15 21.70 5.96
N GLN A 330 12.29 21.29 4.70
CA GLN A 330 11.31 21.56 3.63
C GLN A 330 9.92 21.01 3.97
N VAL A 331 9.84 19.78 4.45
CA VAL A 331 8.57 19.14 4.84
C VAL A 331 7.92 19.87 6.01
N LEU A 332 8.68 20.18 7.07
CA LEU A 332 8.14 20.88 8.23
C LEU A 332 7.68 22.30 7.90
N GLU A 333 8.46 23.06 7.11
CA GLU A 333 8.08 24.40 6.65
C GLU A 333 6.83 24.36 5.78
N ALA A 334 6.73 23.40 4.86
CA ALA A 334 5.53 23.23 4.02
C ALA A 334 4.29 22.93 4.87
N PHE A 335 4.44 22.05 5.86
CA PHE A 335 3.35 21.67 6.75
C PHE A 335 2.93 22.80 7.68
N ASP A 336 3.87 23.58 8.22
CA ASP A 336 3.58 24.76 9.03
C ASP A 336 2.86 25.86 8.23
N ALA A 337 3.29 26.07 6.98
CA ALA A 337 2.69 27.05 6.09
C ALA A 337 1.25 26.67 5.72
N PHE A 338 0.94 25.38 5.65
CA PHE A 338 -0.42 24.88 5.46
C PHE A 338 -1.26 25.02 6.74
N ASP A 339 -0.83 24.39 7.84
CA ASP A 339 -1.48 24.48 9.14
C ASP A 339 -0.46 24.24 10.27
N PRO A 340 -0.32 25.17 11.25
CA PRO A 340 0.63 25.00 12.35
C PRO A 340 0.41 23.74 13.20
N GLY A 341 -0.83 23.24 13.30
CA GLY A 341 -1.15 21.99 13.99
C GLY A 341 -0.64 20.78 13.21
N PHE A 342 -0.78 20.79 11.89
CA PHE A 342 -0.22 19.78 10.99
C PHE A 342 1.31 19.70 11.10
N GLY A 343 2.00 20.84 11.05
CA GLY A 343 3.46 20.92 11.26
C GLY A 343 3.88 20.52 12.68
N ALA A 344 3.09 20.87 13.71
CA ALA A 344 3.36 20.45 15.09
C ALA A 344 3.29 18.93 15.26
N LEU A 345 2.30 18.26 14.65
CA LEU A 345 2.21 16.80 14.66
C LEU A 345 3.41 16.17 13.95
N ALA A 346 3.78 16.67 12.76
CA ALA A 346 4.94 16.15 12.03
C ALA A 346 6.25 16.27 12.82
N ARG A 347 6.47 17.39 13.53
CA ARG A 347 7.65 17.58 14.39
C ARG A 347 7.82 16.49 15.45
N THR A 348 6.73 15.96 15.99
CA THR A 348 6.80 14.91 17.01
C THR A 348 7.51 13.64 16.50
N PHE A 349 7.39 13.31 15.22
CA PHE A 349 8.05 12.15 14.63
C PHE A 349 9.57 12.28 14.62
N PHE A 350 10.08 13.48 14.35
CA PHE A 350 11.51 13.74 14.41
C PHE A 350 12.02 13.84 15.85
N ALA A 351 11.28 14.54 16.73
CA ALA A 351 11.68 14.77 18.12
C ALA A 351 11.67 13.48 18.96
N GLU A 352 10.70 12.60 18.73
CA GLU A 352 10.53 11.33 19.44
C GLU A 352 11.22 10.17 18.72
N ARG A 353 12.00 10.44 17.66
CA ARG A 353 12.70 9.43 16.85
C ARG A 353 11.76 8.31 16.38
N ARG A 354 10.65 8.65 15.73
CA ARG A 354 9.70 7.67 15.16
C ARG A 354 9.92 7.41 13.66
N ILE A 355 11.08 7.79 13.13
CA ILE A 355 11.45 7.64 11.72
C ILE A 355 12.73 6.81 11.62
N ASP A 356 12.70 5.75 10.81
CA ASP A 356 13.88 4.97 10.41
C ASP A 356 14.16 5.20 8.92
N ALA A 357 15.10 6.10 8.62
CA ALA A 357 15.39 6.59 7.26
C ALA A 357 16.68 6.03 6.66
N GLU A 358 17.64 5.60 7.47
CA GLU A 358 18.94 5.12 6.98
C GLU A 358 18.80 3.84 6.13
N PRO A 359 19.29 3.82 4.88
CA PRO A 359 19.44 2.59 4.11
C PRO A 359 20.62 1.77 4.66
N ARG A 360 20.38 0.51 5.00
CA ARG A 360 21.41 -0.41 5.53
C ARG A 360 21.14 -1.86 5.11
N PRO A 361 22.16 -2.73 5.05
CA PRO A 361 21.98 -4.15 4.76
C PRO A 361 20.93 -4.77 5.68
N GLY A 362 20.13 -5.68 5.13
CA GLY A 362 19.08 -6.38 5.88
C GLY A 362 17.79 -5.57 6.09
N LYS A 363 17.82 -4.23 6.05
CA LYS A 363 16.60 -3.41 6.18
C LYS A 363 15.59 -3.71 5.06
N ARG A 364 14.31 -3.75 5.41
CA ARG A 364 13.21 -3.89 4.44
C ARG A 364 13.23 -2.73 3.45
N LEU A 365 13.10 -3.07 2.16
CA LEU A 365 13.03 -2.08 1.08
C LEU A 365 11.66 -1.37 1.05
N GLY A 366 11.66 -0.16 0.48
CA GLY A 366 10.45 0.67 0.32
C GLY A 366 10.28 1.67 1.46
N ALA A 367 9.03 2.11 1.64
CA ALA A 367 8.61 2.99 2.71
C ALA A 367 7.22 2.57 3.21
N PHE A 368 6.93 2.87 4.48
CA PHE A 368 5.60 2.69 5.06
C PHE A 368 5.44 3.49 6.37
N CYS A 369 4.19 3.79 6.70
CA CYS A 369 3.73 4.15 8.03
C CYS A 369 3.05 2.96 8.70
N ALA A 370 3.45 2.64 9.93
CA ALA A 370 2.90 1.54 10.70
C ALA A 370 2.24 2.05 11.97
N SER A 371 1.00 1.61 12.21
CA SER A 371 0.25 1.89 13.43
C SER A 371 -0.33 0.63 14.06
N LEU A 372 -0.38 0.64 15.39
CA LEU A 372 -1.03 -0.39 16.19
C LEU A 372 -2.53 -0.07 16.37
N GLY A 373 -2.82 1.18 16.74
CA GLY A 373 -4.13 1.66 17.17
C GLY A 373 -3.99 2.91 18.05
N PRO A 374 -5.07 3.40 18.67
CA PRO A 374 -5.09 4.63 19.47
C PRO A 374 -4.11 4.65 20.66
N SER A 375 -3.68 3.47 21.11
CA SER A 375 -2.86 3.26 22.30
C SER A 375 -1.35 3.46 22.08
N ALA A 376 -0.90 3.61 20.83
CA ALA A 376 0.50 3.79 20.47
C ALA A 376 0.66 4.79 19.34
N ASN A 377 1.76 5.55 19.37
CA ASN A 377 2.10 6.43 18.27
C ASN A 377 2.57 5.61 17.05
N PRO A 378 2.29 6.08 15.81
CA PRO A 378 2.76 5.42 14.59
C PRO A 378 4.26 5.65 14.35
N PHE A 379 4.86 4.75 13.57
CA PHE A 379 6.26 4.74 13.17
C PHE A 379 6.40 4.77 11.65
N VAL A 380 7.43 5.44 11.15
CA VAL A 380 7.70 5.58 9.71
C VAL A 380 9.02 4.89 9.37
N LEU A 381 9.00 4.05 8.33
CA LEU A 381 10.20 3.50 7.71
C LEU A 381 10.32 4.03 6.28
N LEU A 382 11.52 4.43 5.88
CA LEU A 382 11.87 4.71 4.50
C LEU A 382 13.35 4.43 4.23
N GLY A 383 13.71 4.19 2.98
CA GLY A 383 15.11 4.13 2.54
C GLY A 383 15.52 5.45 1.89
N TYR A 384 16.08 6.37 2.66
CA TYR A 384 16.43 7.71 2.17
C TYR A 384 17.81 7.73 1.50
N THR A 385 17.83 7.97 0.19
CA THR A 385 19.01 7.91 -0.70
C THR A 385 19.39 9.27 -1.29
N ASP A 386 18.95 10.35 -0.66
CA ASP A 386 19.23 11.74 -1.02
C ASP A 386 18.66 12.18 -2.38
N THR A 387 17.57 11.56 -2.83
CA THR A 387 16.87 11.95 -4.06
C THR A 387 15.69 12.86 -3.77
N THR A 388 15.26 13.64 -4.77
CA THR A 388 14.02 14.45 -4.65
C THR A 388 12.77 13.61 -4.40
N ARG A 389 12.73 12.39 -4.95
CA ARG A 389 11.66 11.42 -4.69
C ARG A 389 11.60 11.04 -3.20
N ASP A 390 12.74 10.91 -2.54
CA ASP A 390 12.80 10.55 -1.12
C ASP A 390 12.16 11.65 -0.23
N VAL A 391 12.21 12.91 -0.65
CA VAL A 391 11.52 14.03 0.04
C VAL A 391 10.00 13.87 -0.04
N SER A 392 9.47 13.57 -1.24
CA SER A 392 8.05 13.30 -1.42
C SER A 392 7.62 12.05 -0.65
N THR A 393 8.42 10.98 -0.65
CA THR A 393 8.15 9.78 0.14
C THR A 393 8.12 10.09 1.64
N LEU A 394 9.05 10.90 2.17
CA LEU A 394 8.99 11.34 3.56
C LEU A 394 7.69 12.10 3.88
N ALA A 395 7.25 13.01 3.00
CA ALA A 395 5.98 13.71 3.17
C ALA A 395 4.77 12.76 3.08
N HIS A 396 4.78 11.81 2.15
CA HIS A 396 3.75 10.78 1.97
C HIS A 396 3.54 9.99 3.27
N GLU A 397 4.62 9.40 3.81
CA GLU A 397 4.53 8.58 5.01
C GLU A 397 4.16 9.41 6.25
N LEU A 398 4.65 10.65 6.36
CA LEU A 398 4.21 11.56 7.43
C LEU A 398 2.73 11.94 7.29
N GLY A 399 2.18 11.98 6.08
CA GLY A 399 0.74 12.17 5.86
C GLY A 399 -0.09 11.04 6.47
N HIS A 400 0.27 9.78 6.21
CA HIS A 400 -0.33 8.63 6.91
C HIS A 400 -0.17 8.74 8.43
N ALA A 401 1.03 9.08 8.88
CA ALA A 401 1.33 9.09 10.30
C ALA A 401 0.58 10.21 11.07
N ILE A 402 0.37 11.35 10.44
CA ILE A 402 -0.48 12.43 10.98
C ILE A 402 -1.94 12.00 11.00
N HIS A 403 -2.42 11.35 9.93
CA HIS A 403 -3.78 10.81 9.89
C HIS A 403 -4.03 9.83 11.04
N ASP A 404 -3.14 8.86 11.23
CA ASP A 404 -3.14 7.91 12.34
C ASP A 404 -3.16 8.62 13.70
N ARG A 405 -2.32 9.65 13.87
CA ARG A 405 -2.27 10.40 15.13
C ARG A 405 -3.55 11.17 15.43
N LEU A 406 -4.21 11.70 14.39
CA LEU A 406 -5.50 12.36 14.49
C LEU A 406 -6.64 11.35 14.72
N ALA A 407 -6.54 10.16 14.12
CA ALA A 407 -7.49 9.06 14.28
C ALA A 407 -7.43 8.42 15.68
N ALA A 408 -6.36 8.64 16.45
CA ALA A 408 -6.22 8.14 17.83
C ALA A 408 -7.29 8.65 18.83
N ARG A 409 -8.17 9.58 18.42
CA ARG A 409 -9.39 9.96 19.17
C ARG A 409 -10.54 8.96 19.01
N GLN A 410 -10.46 8.07 18.03
CA GLN A 410 -11.43 7.03 17.75
C GLN A 410 -11.19 5.82 18.65
N ARG A 411 -12.21 4.97 18.75
CA ARG A 411 -12.10 3.65 19.36
C ARG A 411 -11.23 2.72 18.49
N PRO A 412 -10.50 1.75 19.07
CA PRO A 412 -9.73 0.78 18.29
C PRO A 412 -10.49 0.13 17.13
N ILE A 413 -11.76 -0.27 17.32
CA ILE A 413 -12.60 -0.84 16.25
C ILE A 413 -12.94 0.11 15.09
N ASN A 414 -12.74 1.43 15.25
CA ASN A 414 -12.99 2.45 14.24
C ASN A 414 -11.72 3.25 13.88
N TYR A 415 -10.54 2.78 14.28
CA TYR A 415 -9.30 3.54 14.15
C TYR A 415 -8.73 3.46 12.73
N GLN A 416 -8.72 2.26 12.13
CA GLN A 416 -8.10 2.03 10.82
C GLN A 416 -9.02 2.55 9.70
N PRO A 417 -8.56 3.46 8.85
CA PRO A 417 -9.35 3.93 7.71
C PRO A 417 -9.39 2.87 6.59
N PRO A 418 -10.46 2.84 5.78
CA PRO A 418 -10.43 2.09 4.52
C PRO A 418 -9.36 2.67 3.58
N LEU A 419 -8.83 1.86 2.67
CA LEU A 419 -7.68 2.22 1.82
C LEU A 419 -7.84 3.54 1.05
N PRO A 420 -8.99 3.85 0.41
CA PRO A 420 -9.16 5.13 -0.28
C PRO A 420 -9.02 6.35 0.64
N LEU A 421 -9.46 6.23 1.90
CA LEU A 421 -9.34 7.29 2.90
C LEU A 421 -7.91 7.37 3.44
N ALA A 422 -7.21 6.24 3.59
CA ALA A 422 -5.81 6.19 3.99
C ALA A 422 -4.90 6.96 3.02
N GLU A 423 -5.06 6.71 1.72
CA GLU A 423 -4.29 7.34 0.63
C GLU A 423 -4.60 8.85 0.48
N THR A 424 -5.78 9.29 0.94
CA THR A 424 -6.12 10.73 0.90
C THR A 424 -5.14 11.55 1.73
N ALA A 425 -4.73 11.07 2.91
CA ALA A 425 -3.86 11.86 3.79
C ALA A 425 -2.41 11.98 3.26
N SER A 426 -1.86 10.88 2.74
CA SER A 426 -0.50 10.85 2.21
C SER A 426 -0.36 11.67 0.94
N THR A 427 -1.29 11.51 -0.01
CA THR A 427 -1.33 12.34 -1.23
C THR A 427 -1.57 13.82 -0.92
N PHE A 428 -2.37 14.15 0.11
CA PHE A 428 -2.55 15.55 0.54
C PHE A 428 -1.25 16.15 1.06
N ALA A 429 -0.49 15.40 1.86
CA ALA A 429 0.80 15.83 2.38
C ALA A 429 1.83 16.08 1.26
N GLU A 430 1.89 15.22 0.25
CA GLU A 430 2.71 15.44 -0.95
C GLU A 430 2.30 16.69 -1.73
N LEU A 431 0.99 16.94 -1.87
CA LEU A 431 0.48 18.11 -2.57
C LEU A 431 0.86 19.40 -1.84
N VAL A 432 0.76 19.43 -0.51
CA VAL A 432 1.21 20.55 0.32
C VAL A 432 2.71 20.81 0.14
N LEU A 433 3.54 19.76 0.23
CA LEU A 433 4.98 19.87 0.00
C LEU A 433 5.27 20.42 -1.40
N THR A 434 4.68 19.82 -2.44
CA THR A 434 4.91 20.23 -3.83
C THR A 434 4.54 21.69 -4.05
N ARG A 435 3.42 22.15 -3.50
CA ARG A 435 2.98 23.54 -3.61
C ARG A 435 3.94 24.50 -2.89
N ALA A 436 4.44 24.13 -1.71
CA ALA A 436 5.43 24.91 -1.00
C ALA A 436 6.76 25.00 -1.76
N LEU A 437 7.29 23.87 -2.25
CA LEU A 437 8.50 23.84 -3.07
C LEU A 437 8.36 24.71 -4.32
N LEU A 438 7.22 24.61 -5.01
CA LEU A 438 6.93 25.47 -6.16
C LEU A 438 6.79 26.94 -5.77
N ALA A 439 6.27 27.29 -4.60
CA ALA A 439 6.17 28.69 -4.19
C ALA A 439 7.53 29.33 -3.92
N HIS A 440 8.51 28.54 -3.49
CA HIS A 440 9.85 29.00 -3.12
C HIS A 440 10.92 28.81 -4.22
N GLU A 441 10.66 27.97 -5.22
CA GLU A 441 11.61 27.76 -6.33
C GLU A 441 11.55 28.91 -7.35
N SER A 442 12.70 29.53 -7.57
CA SER A 442 12.89 30.69 -8.44
C SER A 442 13.53 30.34 -9.79
N ASP A 443 14.26 29.23 -9.87
CA ASP A 443 14.84 28.73 -11.11
C ASP A 443 13.73 28.15 -12.01
N PRO A 444 13.47 28.74 -13.20
CA PRO A 444 12.44 28.24 -14.11
C PRO A 444 12.65 26.80 -14.57
N ALA A 445 13.90 26.32 -14.65
CA ALA A 445 14.21 24.96 -15.05
C ALA A 445 13.86 23.96 -13.94
N ILE A 446 14.26 24.24 -12.69
CA ILE A 446 13.91 23.40 -11.54
C ILE A 446 12.40 23.42 -11.31
N ARG A 447 11.77 24.59 -11.41
CA ARG A 447 10.32 24.74 -11.30
C ARG A 447 9.58 23.92 -12.36
N ARG A 448 10.03 23.95 -13.61
CA ARG A 448 9.46 23.12 -14.69
C ARG A 448 9.59 21.64 -14.36
N ASP A 449 10.75 21.20 -13.89
CA ASP A 449 11.01 19.80 -13.58
C ASP A 449 10.11 19.33 -12.41
N LEU A 450 9.95 20.13 -11.35
CA LEU A 450 9.00 19.87 -10.26
C LEU A 450 7.56 19.73 -10.75
N ILE A 451 7.10 20.64 -11.62
CA ILE A 451 5.76 20.57 -12.22
C ILE A 451 5.61 19.28 -13.03
N CYS A 452 6.61 18.94 -13.84
CA CYS A 452 6.56 17.74 -14.67
C CYS A 452 6.55 16.47 -13.84
N THR A 453 7.40 16.36 -12.82
CA THR A 453 7.38 15.23 -11.87
C THR A 453 6.01 15.09 -11.22
N ARG A 454 5.41 16.19 -10.74
CA ARG A 454 4.07 16.12 -10.15
C ARG A 454 3.00 15.65 -11.14
N LEU A 455 3.03 16.14 -12.38
CA LEU A 455 2.10 15.70 -13.43
C LEU A 455 2.30 14.22 -13.76
N GLU A 456 3.55 13.75 -13.83
CA GLU A 456 3.89 12.34 -14.06
C GLU A 456 3.37 11.45 -12.92
N ASP A 457 3.54 11.88 -11.66
CA ASP A 457 3.06 11.15 -10.49
C ASP A 457 1.52 11.13 -10.44
N THR A 458 0.84 12.24 -10.75
CA THR A 458 -0.63 12.24 -10.91
C THR A 458 -1.06 11.30 -12.03
N ILE A 459 -0.35 11.28 -13.17
CA ILE A 459 -0.68 10.38 -14.29
C ILE A 459 -0.49 8.92 -13.89
N ALA A 460 0.59 8.62 -13.16
CA ALA A 460 0.87 7.29 -12.65
C ALA A 460 -0.17 6.82 -11.62
N THR A 461 -0.69 7.73 -10.79
CA THR A 461 -1.60 7.43 -9.68
C THR A 461 -3.07 7.40 -10.11
N VAL A 462 -3.47 8.24 -11.07
CA VAL A 462 -4.86 8.34 -11.55
C VAL A 462 -5.05 7.49 -12.81
N PHE A 463 -4.41 7.91 -13.91
CA PHE A 463 -4.72 7.32 -15.20
C PHE A 463 -4.15 5.92 -15.38
N ARG A 464 -2.91 5.67 -14.92
CA ARG A 464 -2.32 4.34 -14.97
C ARG A 464 -3.02 3.37 -14.02
N GLN A 465 -3.28 3.72 -12.77
CA GLN A 465 -3.99 2.84 -11.84
C GLN A 465 -5.41 2.51 -12.31
N ASN A 466 -6.08 3.46 -12.98
CA ASN A 466 -7.36 3.20 -13.63
C ASN A 466 -7.23 2.14 -14.74
N ALA A 467 -6.21 2.24 -15.60
CA ALA A 467 -5.93 1.24 -16.63
C ALA A 467 -5.59 -0.14 -16.03
N LEU A 468 -4.85 -0.20 -14.91
CA LEU A 468 -4.58 -1.46 -14.18
C LEU A 468 -5.88 -2.10 -13.67
N THR A 469 -6.75 -1.29 -13.07
CA THR A 469 -8.04 -1.75 -12.56
C THR A 469 -8.93 -2.27 -13.70
N ARG A 470 -8.98 -1.57 -14.85
CA ARG A 470 -9.74 -2.04 -16.02
C ARG A 470 -9.20 -3.33 -16.59
N PHE A 471 -7.88 -3.50 -16.65
CA PHE A 471 -7.28 -4.78 -17.04
C PHE A 471 -7.71 -5.91 -16.10
N GLU A 472 -7.64 -5.72 -14.79
CA GLU A 472 -8.03 -6.72 -13.80
C GLU A 472 -9.52 -7.08 -13.90
N MET A 473 -10.40 -6.07 -14.04
CA MET A 473 -11.83 -6.27 -14.30
C MET A 473 -12.07 -7.08 -15.58
N ALA A 474 -11.37 -6.76 -16.67
CA ALA A 474 -11.49 -7.48 -17.93
C ALA A 474 -11.02 -8.93 -17.81
N ALA A 475 -9.90 -9.17 -17.11
CA ALA A 475 -9.37 -10.51 -16.85
C ALA A 475 -10.35 -11.36 -16.03
N HIS A 476 -10.92 -10.80 -14.94
CA HIS A 476 -11.95 -11.48 -14.15
C HIS A 476 -13.23 -11.75 -14.97
N ALA A 477 -13.69 -10.78 -15.76
CA ALA A 477 -14.87 -10.94 -16.61
C ALA A 477 -14.68 -12.07 -17.64
N ARG A 478 -13.53 -12.10 -18.32
CA ARG A 478 -13.18 -13.14 -19.29
C ARG A 478 -12.99 -14.50 -18.62
N ARG A 479 -12.43 -14.54 -17.40
CA ARG A 479 -12.20 -15.78 -16.64
C ARG A 479 -13.50 -16.52 -16.31
N ARG A 480 -14.64 -15.81 -16.23
CA ARG A 480 -15.96 -16.42 -15.99
C ARG A 480 -16.34 -17.45 -17.06
N THR A 481 -15.90 -17.26 -18.30
CA THR A 481 -16.33 -18.11 -19.43
C THR A 481 -15.24 -19.06 -19.90
N ALA A 482 -13.96 -18.73 -19.72
CA ALA A 482 -12.85 -19.60 -20.11
C ALA A 482 -11.59 -19.35 -19.27
N ARG A 483 -10.67 -20.32 -19.27
CA ARG A 483 -9.28 -20.08 -18.86
C ARG A 483 -8.62 -19.15 -19.89
N LEU A 484 -7.85 -18.16 -19.43
CA LEU A 484 -7.13 -17.25 -20.32
C LEU A 484 -5.76 -17.82 -20.68
N SER A 485 -5.41 -17.74 -21.97
CA SER A 485 -4.04 -17.92 -22.45
C SER A 485 -3.16 -16.72 -22.11
N ALA A 486 -1.83 -16.90 -22.17
CA ALA A 486 -0.87 -15.81 -22.01
C ALA A 486 -1.10 -14.70 -23.05
N GLN A 487 -1.46 -15.09 -24.27
CA GLN A 487 -1.78 -14.17 -25.35
C GLN A 487 -3.02 -13.32 -25.02
N GLU A 488 -4.12 -13.94 -24.59
CA GLU A 488 -5.33 -13.19 -24.21
C GLU A 488 -5.08 -12.21 -23.06
N LEU A 489 -4.28 -12.61 -22.06
CA LEU A 489 -3.87 -11.69 -20.99
C LEU A 489 -3.04 -10.53 -21.54
N GLY A 490 -2.09 -10.81 -22.43
CA GLY A 490 -1.28 -9.78 -23.05
C GLY A 490 -2.06 -8.84 -23.97
N ASP A 491 -3.09 -9.34 -24.65
CA ASP A 491 -3.97 -8.55 -25.50
C ASP A 491 -4.89 -7.65 -24.67
N LEU A 492 -5.50 -8.17 -23.59
CA LEU A 492 -6.25 -7.35 -22.63
C LEU A 492 -5.39 -6.23 -22.03
N TRP A 493 -4.16 -6.57 -21.64
CA TRP A 493 -3.20 -5.60 -21.11
C TRP A 493 -2.87 -4.52 -22.14
N TRP A 494 -2.61 -4.92 -23.38
CA TRP A 494 -2.31 -4.02 -24.47
C TRP A 494 -3.48 -3.08 -24.76
N GLU A 495 -4.71 -3.60 -24.83
CA GLU A 495 -5.93 -2.83 -25.10
C GLU A 495 -6.14 -1.71 -24.07
N GLU A 496 -6.09 -2.02 -22.77
CA GLU A 496 -6.33 -1.03 -21.72
C GLU A 496 -5.22 0.03 -21.66
N ASN A 497 -3.95 -0.37 -21.87
CA ASN A 497 -2.85 0.59 -21.96
C ASN A 497 -2.91 1.43 -23.25
N ALA A 498 -3.38 0.86 -24.38
CA ALA A 498 -3.54 1.59 -25.63
C ALA A 498 -4.60 2.71 -25.52
N ARG A 499 -5.67 2.50 -24.74
CA ARG A 499 -6.67 3.55 -24.46
C ARG A 499 -6.05 4.73 -23.72
N LEU A 500 -5.21 4.45 -22.72
CA LEU A 500 -4.48 5.48 -21.98
C LEU A 500 -3.48 6.22 -22.88
N TYR A 501 -2.59 5.47 -23.53
CA TYR A 501 -1.47 6.03 -24.29
C TYR A 501 -1.88 6.68 -25.62
N GLY A 502 -2.94 6.20 -26.26
CA GLY A 502 -3.39 6.67 -27.57
C GLY A 502 -2.27 6.64 -28.61
N ASP A 503 -2.21 7.70 -29.43
CA ASP A 503 -1.13 7.93 -30.39
C ASP A 503 0.09 8.64 -29.78
N ALA A 504 0.00 9.10 -28.52
CA ALA A 504 1.06 9.89 -27.88
C ALA A 504 2.28 9.05 -27.47
N VAL A 505 2.07 7.77 -27.14
CA VAL A 505 3.12 6.84 -26.72
C VAL A 505 3.07 5.58 -27.57
N GLU A 506 4.24 5.13 -28.03
CA GLU A 506 4.42 3.84 -28.72
C GLU A 506 4.75 2.75 -27.68
N MET A 507 4.02 1.64 -27.69
CA MET A 507 4.32 0.51 -26.82
C MET A 507 5.25 -0.48 -27.52
N ILE A 508 6.34 -0.86 -26.88
CA ILE A 508 7.22 -1.93 -27.38
C ILE A 508 6.46 -3.28 -27.36
N PRO A 509 6.70 -4.20 -28.32
CA PRO A 509 5.98 -5.47 -28.40
C PRO A 509 6.02 -6.31 -27.11
N ALA A 510 7.17 -6.33 -26.43
CA ALA A 510 7.37 -7.02 -25.16
C ALA A 510 6.41 -6.55 -24.06
N TYR A 511 5.84 -5.35 -24.17
CA TYR A 511 4.92 -4.78 -23.18
C TYR A 511 3.60 -5.54 -23.06
N ARG A 512 3.30 -6.50 -23.94
CA ARG A 512 2.22 -7.48 -23.72
C ARG A 512 2.40 -8.27 -22.42
N TRP A 513 3.64 -8.40 -21.92
CA TRP A 513 3.93 -9.02 -20.63
C TRP A 513 3.91 -8.03 -19.46
N GLY A 514 3.48 -6.78 -19.66
CA GLY A 514 3.51 -5.74 -18.63
C GLY A 514 2.62 -6.02 -17.41
N TRP A 515 1.63 -6.92 -17.52
CA TRP A 515 0.82 -7.38 -16.39
C TRP A 515 1.59 -8.33 -15.46
N SER A 516 2.59 -9.02 -15.98
CA SER A 516 3.17 -10.22 -15.34
C SER A 516 4.11 -9.94 -14.17
N TYR A 517 4.60 -8.71 -14.01
CA TYR A 517 5.45 -8.31 -12.90
C TYR A 517 4.71 -7.50 -11.83
N ILE A 518 3.39 -7.31 -11.97
CA ILE A 518 2.61 -6.43 -11.08
C ILE A 518 2.07 -7.24 -9.90
N PRO A 519 2.60 -7.03 -8.68
CA PRO A 519 2.21 -7.83 -7.50
C PRO A 519 0.78 -7.55 -7.04
N HIS A 520 0.21 -6.37 -7.34
CA HIS A 520 -1.15 -6.02 -6.91
C HIS A 520 -2.21 -7.01 -7.39
N PHE A 521 -2.09 -7.52 -8.62
CA PHE A 521 -3.03 -8.51 -9.18
C PHE A 521 -2.96 -9.88 -8.48
N ILE A 522 -1.90 -10.12 -7.72
CA ILE A 522 -1.64 -11.36 -7.00
C ILE A 522 -2.13 -11.25 -5.55
N HIS A 523 -1.84 -10.12 -4.91
CA HIS A 523 -2.01 -9.94 -3.47
C HIS A 523 -3.25 -9.13 -3.07
N SER A 524 -3.67 -8.18 -3.91
CA SER A 524 -4.60 -7.11 -3.52
C SER A 524 -5.62 -6.82 -4.63
N ARG A 525 -6.66 -7.66 -4.68
CA ARG A 525 -7.67 -7.66 -5.74
C ARG A 525 -8.42 -6.33 -5.84
N PHE A 526 -8.47 -5.76 -7.03
CA PHE A 526 -9.11 -4.47 -7.34
C PHE A 526 -8.60 -3.30 -6.48
N TYR A 527 -7.38 -3.40 -5.96
CA TYR A 527 -6.84 -2.38 -5.07
C TYR A 527 -6.54 -1.04 -5.78
N CYS A 528 -6.13 -1.11 -7.05
CA CYS A 528 -5.56 0.04 -7.75
C CYS A 528 -6.51 1.25 -7.85
N TYR A 529 -7.84 1.07 -7.84
CA TYR A 529 -8.77 2.21 -7.88
C TYR A 529 -8.71 3.06 -6.61
N ALA A 530 -8.25 2.53 -5.47
CA ALA A 530 -8.15 3.28 -4.22
C ALA A 530 -7.18 4.45 -4.35
N TYR A 531 -6.09 4.29 -5.11
CA TYR A 531 -5.17 5.37 -5.46
C TYR A 531 -5.84 6.48 -6.29
N VAL A 532 -6.64 6.08 -7.28
CA VAL A 532 -7.40 7.01 -8.13
C VAL A 532 -8.36 7.84 -7.26
N PHE A 533 -9.06 7.16 -6.35
CA PHE A 533 -9.99 7.81 -5.43
C PHE A 533 -9.28 8.79 -4.50
N GLY A 534 -8.21 8.34 -3.84
CA GLY A 534 -7.41 9.17 -2.93
C GLY A 534 -6.92 10.45 -3.61
N GLU A 535 -6.28 10.32 -4.77
CA GLU A 535 -5.74 11.48 -5.49
C GLU A 535 -6.84 12.46 -5.93
N LEU A 536 -7.93 11.97 -6.53
CA LEU A 536 -9.02 12.85 -6.98
C LEU A 536 -9.73 13.54 -5.82
N LEU A 537 -9.93 12.84 -4.69
CA LEU A 537 -10.49 13.44 -3.49
C LEU A 537 -9.57 14.52 -2.93
N VAL A 538 -8.26 14.27 -2.86
CA VAL A 538 -7.27 15.28 -2.42
C VAL A 538 -7.30 16.52 -3.30
N LEU A 539 -7.29 16.35 -4.62
CA LEU A 539 -7.33 17.49 -5.55
C LEU A 539 -8.61 18.33 -5.34
N ALA A 540 -9.75 17.67 -5.12
CA ALA A 540 -11.01 18.35 -4.83
C ALA A 540 -11.00 19.07 -3.46
N LEU A 541 -10.51 18.41 -2.42
CA LEU A 541 -10.39 18.99 -1.06
C LEU A 541 -9.42 20.18 -1.05
N TYR A 542 -8.29 20.05 -1.73
CA TYR A 542 -7.30 21.12 -1.81
C TYR A 542 -7.83 22.31 -2.60
N GLN A 543 -8.51 22.08 -3.73
CA GLN A 543 -9.17 23.16 -4.48
C GLN A 543 -10.19 23.89 -3.59
N ARG A 544 -11.01 23.15 -2.85
CA ARG A 544 -11.97 23.73 -1.91
C ARG A 544 -11.28 24.55 -0.81
N TYR A 545 -10.18 24.07 -0.26
CA TYR A 545 -9.35 24.81 0.69
C TYR A 545 -8.85 26.14 0.09
N GLN A 546 -8.41 26.15 -1.18
CA GLN A 546 -7.96 27.37 -1.87
C GLN A 546 -9.11 28.37 -2.08
N ASP A 547 -10.32 27.89 -2.36
CA ASP A 547 -11.47 28.73 -2.64
C ASP A 547 -12.14 29.30 -1.37
N GLU A 548 -12.24 28.48 -0.31
CA GLU A 548 -12.98 28.83 0.92
C GLU A 548 -12.10 29.45 2.01
N GLY A 549 -10.79 29.17 2.03
CA GLY A 549 -9.87 29.67 3.04
C GLY A 549 -10.21 29.16 4.45
N ARG A 550 -9.69 27.96 4.78
CA ARG A 550 -9.98 27.14 5.97
C ARG A 550 -11.36 26.48 6.00
#